data_AF-A0A1J5PG05-F1
#
_entry.id   AF-A0A1J5PG05-F1
#
_cell.length_a   1.000
_cell.length_b   1.000
_cell.length_c   1.000
_cell.angle_alpha   90.00
_cell.angle_beta   90.00
_cell.angle_gamma   90.00
#
_symmetry.space_group_name_H-M   'P 1'
#
loop_
_entity.id
_entity.type
_entity.pdbx_description
1 polymer ?
#
loop_
_entity_poly.entity_id
_entity_poly.type
_entity_poly.pdbx_seq_one_letter_code
_entity_poly.pdbx_strand_id
1 'polypeptide(L)' 'MAIPNATTSPAEGSATLTDAQAADLMAGKYYINVHTAANPTGEIRGQVTK' A
#
# COMPACT_ATOMS: atom_id res chain seq x y z
N MET A 1 -0.29 8.54 5.92
CA MET A 1 -1.26 7.72 6.68
C MET A 1 -0.53 6.48 7.13
N ALA A 2 -0.39 6.27 8.44
CA ALA A 2 0.25 5.05 8.95
C ALA A 2 -0.79 3.93 8.97
N ILE A 3 -0.42 2.74 8.50
CA ILE A 3 -1.24 1.54 8.68
C ILE A 3 -0.98 1.05 10.11
N PRO A 4 -1.97 1.11 11.02
CA PRO A 4 -1.79 0.53 12.35
C PRO A 4 -1.45 -0.95 12.22
N ASN A 5 -0.54 -1.46 13.05
CA ASN A 5 -0.13 -2.88 13.05
C ASN A 5 0.64 -3.36 11.78
N ALA A 6 1.24 -2.45 10.99
CA ALA A 6 1.98 -2.81 9.76
C ALA A 6 3.15 -3.79 9.94
N THR A 7 3.62 -4.03 11.17
CA THR A 7 4.77 -4.89 11.49
C THR A 7 4.38 -6.22 12.14
N THR A 8 3.10 -6.51 12.26
CA THR A 8 2.56 -7.66 13.01
C THR A 8 1.49 -8.35 12.17
N SER A 9 1.52 -9.68 12.12
CA SER A 9 0.63 -10.46 11.24
C SER A 9 -0.63 -10.94 11.99
N PRO A 10 -1.82 -10.82 11.38
CA PRO A 10 -2.10 -10.11 10.13
C PRO A 10 -2.03 -8.58 10.32
N ALA A 11 -1.49 -7.89 9.31
CA ALA A 11 -1.49 -6.43 9.26
C ALA A 11 -2.74 -5.98 8.50
N GLU A 12 -3.60 -5.21 9.16
CA GLU A 12 -4.87 -4.75 8.60
C GLU A 12 -5.02 -3.23 8.79
N GLY A 13 -5.60 -2.56 7.79
CA GLY A 13 -5.89 -1.14 7.91
C GLY A 13 -6.83 -0.66 6.81
N SER A 14 -7.54 0.43 7.11
CA SER A 14 -8.50 1.06 6.22
C SER A 14 -8.29 2.56 6.18
N ALA A 15 -8.57 3.15 5.02
CA ALA A 15 -8.46 4.57 4.77
C ALA A 15 -9.63 5.04 3.91
N THR A 16 -10.23 6.17 4.25
CA THR A 16 -11.16 6.86 3.35
C THR A 16 -10.35 7.73 2.40
N LEU A 17 -10.50 7.50 1.09
CA LEU A 17 -9.84 8.30 0.06
C LEU A 17 -10.63 9.59 -0.18
N THR A 18 -9.91 10.68 -0.48
CA THR A 18 -10.50 11.87 -1.11
C THR A 18 -10.84 11.59 -2.57
N ASP A 19 -11.67 12.42 -3.20
CA ASP A 19 -12.03 12.26 -4.62
C ASP A 19 -10.81 12.27 -5.54
N ALA A 20 -9.82 13.12 -5.26
CA ALA A 20 -8.57 13.18 -6.01
C ALA A 20 -7.76 11.88 -5.86
N GLN A 21 -7.67 11.34 -4.64
CA GLN A 21 -7.00 10.06 -4.39
C GLN A 21 -7.71 8.90 -5.07
N ALA A 22 -9.05 8.89 -5.06
CA ALA A 22 -9.83 7.90 -5.77
C ALA A 22 -9.58 7.99 -7.29
N ALA A 23 -9.53 9.18 -7.87
CA ALA A 23 -9.19 9.38 -9.28
C ALA A 23 -7.78 8.85 -9.62
N ASP A 24 -6.79 9.09 -8.75
CA ASP A 24 -5.44 8.56 -8.92
C ASP A 24 -5.39 7.03 -8.87
N LEU A 25 -6.16 6.41 -7.96
CA LEU A 25 -6.32 4.96 -7.89
C LEU A 25 -6.95 4.41 -9.18
N MET A 26 -8.03 5.05 -9.67
CA MET A 26 -8.69 4.66 -10.92
C MET A 26 -7.77 4.84 -12.14
N ALA A 27 -6.89 5.84 -12.11
CA ALA A 27 -5.87 6.06 -13.12
C ALA A 27 -4.66 5.11 -12.98
N GLY A 28 -4.71 4.16 -12.04
CA GLY A 28 -3.66 3.16 -11.83
C GLY A 28 -2.35 3.77 -11.36
N LYS A 29 -2.36 4.91 -10.65
CA LYS A 29 -1.14 5.60 -10.22
C LYS A 29 -0.55 5.05 -8.92
N TYR A 30 -1.24 4.10 -8.28
CA TYR A 30 -0.85 3.58 -6.97
C TYR A 30 0.00 2.33 -7.11
N TYR A 31 1.16 2.34 -6.45
CA TYR A 31 2.13 1.25 -6.44
C TYR A 31 2.51 0.94 -5.00
N ILE A 32 2.54 -0.35 -4.65
CA ILE A 32 2.94 -0.83 -3.33
C ILE A 32 4.29 -1.52 -3.46
N ASN A 33 5.20 -1.18 -2.55
CA ASN A 33 6.44 -1.89 -2.32
C ASN A 33 6.58 -2.17 -0.82
N VAL A 34 6.64 -3.44 -0.44
CA VAL A 34 6.83 -3.89 0.94
C VAL A 34 8.28 -4.32 1.10
N HIS A 35 8.95 -3.79 2.12
CA HIS A 35 10.35 -4.05 2.39
C HIS A 35 10.49 -4.86 3.69
N THR A 36 11.43 -5.79 3.72
CA THR A 36 11.84 -6.52 4.93
C THR A 36 13.34 -6.32 5.14
N ALA A 37 13.85 -6.65 6.34
CA ALA A 37 15.28 -6.65 6.58
C ALA A 37 16.02 -7.66 5.68
N ALA A 38 15.38 -8.79 5.35
CA ALA A 38 15.94 -9.81 4.46
C ALA A 38 15.94 -9.36 2.98
N ASN A 39 14.94 -8.57 2.57
CA ASN A 39 14.79 -8.09 1.20
C ASN A 39 14.61 -6.55 1.17
N PRO A 40 15.69 -5.79 1.38
CA PRO A 40 15.65 -4.33 1.50
C PRO A 40 15.27 -3.64 0.18
N THR A 41 15.48 -4.28 -0.97
CA THR A 41 15.05 -3.72 -2.26
C THR A 41 13.54 -3.85 -2.52
N GLY A 42 12.84 -4.64 -1.70
CA GLY A 42 11.41 -4.91 -1.79
C GLY A 42 11.15 -6.41 -1.90
N GLU A 43 10.44 -6.94 -0.91
CA GLU A 43 9.95 -8.32 -0.78
C GLU A 43 8.71 -8.55 -1.66
N ILE A 44 7.74 -7.62 -1.61
CA ILE A 44 6.47 -7.71 -2.35
C ILE A 44 6.26 -6.40 -3.10
N ARG A 45 5.88 -6.50 -4.38
CA ARG A 45 5.71 -5.35 -5.28
C ARG A 45 4.49 -5.53 -6.16
N GLY A 46 3.75 -4.45 -6.40
CA GLY A 46 2.61 -4.52 -7.29
C GLY A 46 1.94 -3.17 -7.55
N GLN A 47 1.32 -3.06 -8.72
CA GLN A 47 0.40 -1.97 -9.01
C GLN A 47 -0.93 -2.24 -8.30
N VAL A 48 -1.50 -1.22 -7.67
CA VAL A 48 -2.85 -1.30 -7.14
C VAL A 48 -3.82 -1.02 -8.27
N THR A 49 -4.71 -1.97 -8.52
CA THR A 49 -5.79 -1.84 -9.49
C THR A 49 -7.13 -1.81 -8.76
N LYS A 50 -8.13 -1.17 -9.38
CA LYS A 50 -9.53 -1.30 -8.96
C LYS A 50 -9.99 -2.75 -9.01
#